data_AF-A0A7K4YJT7-F1
#
_entry.id   AF-A0A7K4YJT7-F1
#
_cell.length_a   1.000
_cell.length_b   1.000
_cell.length_c   1.000
_cell.angle_alpha   90.00
_cell.angle_beta   90.00
_cell.angle_gamma   90.00
#
_symmetry.space_group_name_H-M   'P 1'
#
loop_
_entity.id
_entity.type
_entity.pdbx_description
1 polymer ?
#
loop_
_entity_poly.entity_id
_entity_poly.type
_entity_poly.pdbx_seq_one_letter_code
_entity_poly.pdbx_strand_id
1 'polypeptide(L)'
;RRVPVMAAVEAIGGRSGMAGAAGLAPDEAGAAGPARVEPEGGAAGLVEAEAEVPPPPLPGLQLVQQGAEAHIYRGLFLGRAAVVKLRVPKRYRHPALEERLSRRRAAQEARSLLRCRRAGGSGIPAPAVYFVDYVTNSIYLEDIVDSITVQDHIYSVQRSGNDTGSLLMLAEKIGELLARMHDEDLIHGDLTTCNILLRPPTEKLDLVLIDFGLSFISGLPEDKGVDLYVLEKAFLSTHPDTEHMFKALLQTYAATSKKSGPVIKRLDEVRLRGRKRSMVG
;
A
#
# COMPACT_ATOMS: atom_id res chain seq x y z
N ARG A 1 -3.47 7.18 -37.02
CA ARG A 1 -4.06 5.87 -37.41
C ARG A 1 -4.27 5.07 -36.14
N ARG A 2 -5.41 4.39 -35.95
CA ARG A 2 -5.66 3.48 -34.81
C ARG A 2 -5.31 2.03 -35.23
N VAL A 3 -4.72 1.26 -34.32
CA VAL A 3 -4.89 -0.20 -34.21
C VAL A 3 -4.86 -0.53 -32.71
N PRO A 4 -5.88 -1.20 -32.14
CA PRO A 4 -5.87 -1.64 -30.74
C PRO A 4 -5.29 -3.05 -30.58
N VAL A 5 -4.92 -3.42 -29.35
CA VAL A 5 -4.77 -4.81 -28.93
C VAL A 5 -5.89 -5.10 -27.92
N MET A 6 -6.58 -6.22 -28.10
CA MET A 6 -7.79 -6.60 -27.35
C MET A 6 -7.80 -8.13 -27.17
N ALA A 7 -8.27 -8.58 -26.00
CA ALA A 7 -8.72 -9.93 -25.63
C ALA A 7 -7.95 -11.18 -26.11
N ALA A 8 -7.63 -12.06 -25.14
CA ALA A 8 -7.40 -13.48 -25.38
C ALA A 8 -7.98 -14.30 -24.21
N VAL A 9 -9.22 -14.77 -24.38
CA VAL A 9 -9.94 -15.70 -23.50
C VAL A 9 -10.75 -16.65 -24.41
N GLU A 10 -11.07 -17.84 -23.91
CA GLU A 10 -11.78 -18.95 -24.57
C GLU A 10 -10.95 -19.86 -25.52
N ALA A 11 -11.22 -21.17 -25.67
CA ALA A 11 -11.86 -22.16 -24.79
C ALA A 11 -11.74 -23.60 -25.39
N ILE A 12 -12.30 -24.59 -24.67
CA ILE A 12 -12.80 -25.92 -25.13
C ILE A 12 -11.80 -27.11 -25.28
N GLY A 13 -12.11 -28.18 -24.53
CA GLY A 13 -11.95 -29.59 -24.97
C GLY A 13 -10.81 -30.40 -24.34
N GLY A 14 -11.02 -31.63 -23.80
CA GLY A 14 -12.26 -32.37 -23.53
C GLY A 14 -12.05 -33.90 -23.46
N ARG A 15 -13.01 -34.64 -22.84
CA ARG A 15 -13.09 -36.12 -22.68
C ARG A 15 -12.15 -36.75 -21.62
N SER A 16 -12.39 -37.95 -21.04
CA SER A 16 -13.63 -38.67 -20.64
C SER A 16 -13.29 -40.04 -19.99
N GLY A 17 -14.05 -40.53 -18.98
CA GLY A 17 -14.26 -41.98 -18.80
C GLY A 17 -14.30 -42.57 -17.38
N MET A 18 -15.38 -43.34 -17.11
CA MET A 18 -15.55 -44.43 -16.10
C MET A 18 -15.42 -44.14 -14.58
N ALA A 19 -15.89 -45.01 -13.66
CA ALA A 19 -17.21 -45.66 -13.46
C ALA A 19 -17.17 -46.69 -12.29
N GLY A 20 -18.24 -46.79 -11.49
CA GLY A 20 -18.44 -47.74 -10.35
C GLY A 20 -19.01 -47.00 -9.12
N ALA A 21 -20.16 -47.33 -8.50
CA ALA A 21 -20.70 -48.59 -7.96
C ALA A 21 -19.93 -49.09 -6.71
N ALA A 22 -20.53 -49.33 -5.53
CA ALA A 22 -21.91 -49.15 -5.01
C ALA A 22 -21.83 -49.00 -3.45
N GLY A 23 -22.87 -48.89 -2.61
CA GLY A 23 -24.35 -48.98 -2.73
C GLY A 23 -25.02 -49.05 -1.34
N LEU A 24 -26.25 -49.62 -1.27
CA LEU A 24 -27.06 -49.98 -0.08
C LEU A 24 -27.77 -48.85 0.74
N ALA A 25 -29.02 -49.17 1.12
CA ALA A 25 -29.97 -48.48 2.02
C ALA A 25 -30.59 -49.59 2.94
N PRO A 26 -31.76 -49.48 3.63
CA PRO A 26 -32.78 -48.42 3.79
C PRO A 26 -32.96 -48.04 5.30
N ASP A 27 -34.06 -47.53 5.90
CA ASP A 27 -35.43 -47.09 5.50
C ASP A 27 -35.84 -45.88 6.43
N GLU A 28 -37.06 -45.51 6.88
CA GLU A 28 -38.44 -46.04 6.83
C GLU A 28 -39.49 -44.97 6.41
N ALA A 29 -40.46 -45.43 5.61
CA ALA A 29 -41.91 -45.16 5.64
C ALA A 29 -42.54 -43.83 6.15
N GLY A 30 -43.50 -43.30 5.36
CA GLY A 30 -44.53 -42.34 5.78
C GLY A 30 -45.32 -41.78 4.59
N ALA A 31 -46.63 -42.02 4.49
CA ALA A 31 -47.38 -41.84 3.23
C ALA A 31 -48.72 -41.09 3.35
N ALA A 32 -48.99 -40.17 2.41
CA ALA A 32 -50.31 -39.82 1.84
C ALA A 32 -50.15 -38.79 0.69
N GLY A 33 -51.07 -38.77 -0.27
CA GLY A 33 -51.16 -37.75 -1.33
C GLY A 33 -52.59 -37.18 -1.44
N PRO A 34 -53.03 -36.75 -2.64
CA PRO A 34 -52.43 -35.64 -3.38
C PRO A 34 -53.49 -34.60 -3.81
N ALA A 35 -53.05 -33.39 -4.19
CA ALA A 35 -53.90 -32.40 -4.88
C ALA A 35 -53.13 -31.77 -6.06
N ARG A 36 -53.78 -31.65 -7.22
CA ARG A 36 -53.26 -30.98 -8.42
C ARG A 36 -53.95 -29.63 -8.59
N VAL A 37 -53.18 -28.58 -8.88
CA VAL A 37 -53.66 -27.36 -9.55
C VAL A 37 -52.58 -26.97 -10.56
N GLU A 38 -52.96 -26.85 -11.83
CA GLU A 38 -52.10 -26.40 -12.94
C GLU A 38 -52.16 -24.84 -13.06
N PRO A 39 -51.19 -24.19 -13.74
CA PRO A 39 -50.90 -22.78 -13.50
C PRO A 39 -51.72 -21.79 -14.34
N GLU A 40 -51.90 -20.58 -13.83
CA GLU A 40 -52.14 -19.38 -14.65
C GLU A 40 -50.87 -18.52 -14.74
N GLY A 41 -50.60 -18.00 -15.93
CA GLY A 41 -49.36 -17.29 -16.25
C GLY A 41 -49.45 -15.78 -16.00
N GLY A 42 -48.49 -15.23 -15.25
CA GLY A 42 -48.30 -13.80 -15.07
C GLY A 42 -46.87 -13.39 -15.38
N ALA A 43 -46.55 -13.18 -16.66
CA ALA A 43 -45.21 -12.78 -17.12
C ALA A 43 -44.93 -11.29 -16.82
N ALA A 44 -44.84 -10.95 -15.55
CA ALA A 44 -44.34 -9.66 -15.10
C ALA A 44 -42.85 -9.55 -15.45
N GLY A 45 -42.55 -8.87 -16.57
CA GLY A 45 -41.17 -8.60 -16.97
C GLY A 45 -40.47 -7.76 -15.90
N LEU A 46 -39.57 -8.40 -15.15
CA LEU A 46 -38.63 -7.71 -14.29
C LEU A 46 -37.68 -6.93 -15.20
N VAL A 47 -37.99 -5.66 -15.40
CA VAL A 47 -37.04 -4.70 -15.98
C VAL A 47 -35.90 -4.62 -14.98
N GLU A 48 -34.77 -5.25 -15.31
CA GLU A 48 -33.53 -5.04 -14.57
C GLU A 48 -33.19 -3.56 -14.70
N ALA A 49 -33.42 -2.81 -13.62
CA ALA A 49 -33.02 -1.42 -13.55
C ALA A 49 -31.49 -1.41 -13.65
N GLU A 50 -30.96 -0.91 -14.77
CA GLU A 50 -29.53 -0.67 -14.93
C GLU A 50 -29.05 0.11 -13.71
N ALA A 51 -28.24 -0.54 -12.86
CA ALA A 51 -27.86 0.03 -11.59
C ALA A 51 -26.98 1.25 -11.86
N GLU A 52 -27.56 2.46 -11.76
CA GLU A 52 -26.87 3.73 -11.99
C GLU A 52 -25.54 3.69 -11.25
N VAL A 53 -24.45 3.59 -12.01
CA VAL A 53 -23.11 3.55 -11.44
C VAL A 53 -22.92 4.89 -10.73
N PRO A 54 -22.82 4.91 -9.38
CA PRO A 54 -22.84 6.15 -8.65
C PRO A 54 -21.68 7.02 -9.15
N PRO A 55 -21.92 8.33 -9.37
CA PRO A 55 -20.94 9.20 -10.00
C PRO A 55 -19.61 9.10 -9.26
N PRO A 56 -18.47 9.08 -9.97
CA PRO A 56 -17.18 8.86 -9.34
C PRO A 56 -17.00 9.87 -8.21
N PRO A 57 -16.59 9.44 -7.00
CA PRO A 57 -16.69 10.26 -5.79
C PRO A 57 -15.83 11.53 -5.84
N LEU A 58 -14.95 11.63 -6.83
CA LEU A 58 -14.16 12.80 -7.18
C LEU A 58 -14.25 13.01 -8.71
N PRO A 59 -15.19 13.82 -9.21
CA PRO A 59 -15.37 14.06 -10.64
C PRO A 59 -14.12 14.65 -11.29
N GLY A 60 -13.81 14.22 -12.53
CA GLY A 60 -12.64 14.70 -13.28
C GLY A 60 -11.31 14.08 -12.87
N LEU A 61 -11.28 13.15 -11.91
CA LEU A 61 -10.09 12.37 -11.55
C LEU A 61 -10.21 10.91 -11.99
N GLN A 62 -9.09 10.32 -12.41
CA GLN A 62 -9.00 8.91 -12.80
C GLN A 62 -8.59 8.06 -11.59
N LEU A 63 -9.29 6.94 -11.34
CA LEU A 63 -8.86 5.94 -10.36
C LEU A 63 -7.59 5.23 -10.87
N VAL A 64 -6.55 5.17 -10.03
CA VAL A 64 -5.25 4.55 -10.36
C VAL A 64 -5.02 3.28 -9.54
N GLN A 65 -5.39 3.29 -8.25
CA GLN A 65 -5.19 2.15 -7.36
C GLN A 65 -6.36 2.02 -6.38
N GLN A 66 -6.86 0.80 -6.21
CA GLN A 66 -7.91 0.47 -5.25
C GLN A 66 -7.31 -0.36 -4.09
N GLY A 67 -6.95 0.32 -3.00
CA GLY A 67 -6.46 -0.31 -1.77
C GLY A 67 -7.56 -0.52 -0.75
N ALA A 68 -7.35 -1.44 0.19
CA ALA A 68 -8.31 -1.72 1.26
C ALA A 68 -8.47 -0.54 2.25
N GLU A 69 -7.45 0.29 2.47
CA GLU A 69 -7.50 1.47 3.34
C GLU A 69 -7.96 2.74 2.61
N ALA A 70 -7.62 2.90 1.33
CA ALA A 70 -7.90 4.07 0.51
C ALA A 70 -7.91 3.75 -0.99
N HIS A 71 -8.64 4.54 -1.75
CA HIS A 71 -8.57 4.62 -3.21
C HIS A 71 -7.65 5.78 -3.60
N ILE A 72 -6.77 5.56 -4.58
CA ILE A 72 -5.83 6.57 -5.09
C ILE A 72 -6.27 7.00 -6.47
N TYR A 73 -6.53 8.30 -6.63
CA TYR A 73 -6.90 8.93 -7.90
C TYR A 73 -5.77 9.86 -8.40
N ARG A 74 -5.68 10.08 -9.71
CA ARG A 74 -4.82 11.10 -10.34
C ARG A 74 -5.65 12.07 -11.19
N GLY A 75 -5.16 13.29 -11.34
CA GLY A 75 -5.73 14.30 -12.24
C GLY A 75 -5.16 15.69 -11.99
N LEU A 76 -5.98 16.72 -12.20
CA LEU A 76 -5.60 18.11 -11.94
C LEU A 76 -6.40 18.69 -10.77
N PHE A 77 -5.69 19.25 -9.78
CA PHE A 77 -6.28 20.07 -8.73
C PHE A 77 -5.84 21.52 -8.91
N LEU A 78 -6.79 22.44 -9.15
CA LEU A 78 -6.52 23.86 -9.43
C LEU A 78 -5.43 24.08 -10.49
N GLY A 79 -5.45 23.27 -11.56
CA GLY A 79 -4.48 23.32 -12.66
C GLY A 79 -3.12 22.65 -12.40
N ARG A 80 -2.92 21.99 -11.25
CA ARG A 80 -1.67 21.28 -10.89
C ARG A 80 -1.87 19.77 -10.89
N ALA A 81 -0.86 19.02 -11.34
CA ALA A 81 -0.86 17.56 -11.27
C ALA A 81 -0.98 17.09 -9.81
N ALA A 82 -2.00 16.29 -9.52
CA ALA A 82 -2.36 15.91 -8.17
C ALA A 82 -2.74 14.43 -8.04
N VAL A 83 -2.26 13.81 -6.96
CA VAL A 83 -2.74 12.54 -6.45
C VAL A 83 -3.76 12.82 -5.34
N VAL A 84 -4.90 12.12 -5.35
CA VAL A 84 -5.92 12.25 -4.32
C VAL A 84 -6.17 10.91 -3.63
N LYS A 85 -5.86 10.87 -2.34
CA LYS A 85 -6.03 9.70 -1.48
C LYS A 85 -7.39 9.79 -0.78
N LEU A 86 -8.37 9.07 -1.29
CA LEU A 86 -9.72 8.97 -0.74
C LEU A 86 -9.80 7.79 0.24
N ARG A 87 -9.93 8.07 1.54
CA ARG A 87 -9.93 7.03 2.58
C ARG A 87 -11.31 6.39 2.71
N VAL A 88 -11.41 5.07 2.50
CA VAL A 88 -12.70 4.36 2.42
C VAL A 88 -13.26 4.06 3.82
N PRO A 89 -14.46 4.54 4.19
CA PRO A 89 -15.04 4.29 5.50
C PRO A 89 -15.30 2.81 5.78
N LYS A 90 -14.83 2.33 6.92
CA LYS A 90 -15.00 0.94 7.36
C LYS A 90 -16.36 0.73 8.01
N ARG A 91 -17.31 0.20 7.23
CA ARG A 91 -18.72 -0.08 7.62
C ARG A 91 -18.91 -0.88 8.93
N TYR A 92 -17.89 -1.59 9.42
CA TYR A 92 -17.92 -2.33 10.70
C TYR A 92 -17.68 -1.45 11.94
N ARG A 93 -17.38 -0.15 11.77
CA ARG A 93 -17.12 0.81 12.86
C ARG A 93 -18.34 1.72 13.05
N HIS A 94 -18.62 2.08 14.30
CA HIS A 94 -19.66 3.07 14.61
C HIS A 94 -19.37 4.42 13.92
N PRO A 95 -20.34 5.08 13.26
CA PRO A 95 -20.08 6.26 12.40
C PRO A 95 -19.28 7.37 13.09
N ALA A 96 -19.66 7.77 14.31
CA ALA A 96 -18.95 8.82 15.07
C ALA A 96 -17.52 8.41 15.52
N LEU A 97 -17.21 7.11 15.58
CA LEU A 97 -15.84 6.65 15.79
C LEU A 97 -15.04 6.75 14.48
N GLU A 98 -15.63 6.39 13.35
CA GLU A 98 -14.95 6.45 12.05
C GLU A 98 -14.70 7.88 11.58
N GLU A 99 -15.66 8.80 11.75
CA GLU A 99 -15.46 10.24 11.50
C GLU A 99 -14.27 10.78 12.32
N ARG A 100 -14.23 10.47 13.62
CA ARG A 100 -13.14 10.88 14.52
C ARG A 100 -11.79 10.25 14.15
N LEU A 101 -11.78 8.98 13.72
CA LEU A 101 -10.56 8.28 13.30
C LEU A 101 -10.03 8.83 11.96
N SER A 102 -10.90 9.00 10.96
CA SER A 102 -10.51 9.50 9.63
C SER A 102 -10.04 10.95 9.69
N ARG A 103 -10.72 11.83 10.45
CA ARG A 103 -10.21 13.19 10.70
C ARG A 103 -8.85 13.19 11.42
N ARG A 104 -8.68 12.35 12.44
CA ARG A 104 -7.38 12.23 13.15
C ARG A 104 -6.26 11.73 12.21
N ARG A 105 -6.53 10.71 11.38
CA ARG A 105 -5.59 10.15 10.40
C ARG A 105 -5.21 11.19 9.34
N ALA A 106 -6.20 11.81 8.68
CA ALA A 106 -5.94 12.81 7.63
C ALA A 106 -5.17 14.04 8.15
N ALA A 107 -5.56 14.56 9.33
CA ALA A 107 -4.84 15.65 9.96
C ALA A 107 -3.43 15.26 10.44
N GLN A 108 -3.18 13.98 10.74
CA GLN A 108 -1.85 13.50 11.11
C GLN A 108 -0.95 13.33 9.88
N GLU A 109 -1.44 12.66 8.83
CA GLU A 109 -0.74 12.46 7.56
C GLU A 109 -0.32 13.80 6.93
N ALA A 110 -1.24 14.78 6.88
CA ALA A 110 -0.93 16.12 6.39
C ALA A 110 0.09 16.89 7.25
N ARG A 111 0.07 16.72 8.58
CA ARG A 111 1.08 17.32 9.48
C ARG A 111 2.45 16.68 9.31
N SER A 112 2.53 15.36 9.13
CA SER A 112 3.80 14.66 8.93
C SER A 112 4.45 15.05 7.59
N LEU A 113 3.68 15.08 6.49
CA LEU A 113 4.13 15.60 5.19
C LEU A 113 4.66 17.04 5.30
N LEU A 114 3.94 17.90 6.03
CA LEU A 114 4.39 19.29 6.28
C LEU A 114 5.65 19.36 7.18
N ARG A 115 5.82 18.44 8.14
CA ARG A 115 7.05 18.35 8.96
C ARG A 115 8.24 17.93 8.11
N CYS A 116 8.09 16.91 7.25
CA CYS A 116 9.13 16.49 6.31
C CYS A 116 9.65 17.67 5.46
N ARG A 117 8.73 18.42 4.84
CA ARG A 117 9.07 19.59 4.00
C ARG A 117 9.56 20.82 4.77
N ARG A 118 9.47 20.83 6.10
CA ARG A 118 9.95 21.91 6.99
C ARG A 118 11.16 21.53 7.84
N ALA A 119 11.64 20.29 7.74
CA ALA A 119 12.86 19.82 8.39
C ALA A 119 14.08 20.65 7.95
N GLY A 120 15.07 20.78 8.83
CA GLY A 120 16.23 21.65 8.60
C GLY A 120 17.12 21.23 7.42
N GLY A 121 17.88 22.19 6.87
CA GLY A 121 18.86 21.95 5.82
C GLY A 121 18.21 21.61 4.47
N SER A 122 18.50 20.42 3.93
CA SER A 122 17.91 19.93 2.67
C SER A 122 16.49 19.37 2.83
N GLY A 123 15.96 19.33 4.06
CA GLY A 123 14.64 18.78 4.37
C GLY A 123 14.55 17.26 4.16
N ILE A 124 13.32 16.75 4.26
CA ILE A 124 12.95 15.38 3.91
C ILE A 124 11.97 15.49 2.74
N PRO A 125 12.32 15.05 1.51
CA PRO A 125 11.44 15.20 0.37
C PRO A 125 10.16 14.37 0.54
N ALA A 126 9.02 15.04 0.42
CA ALA A 126 7.68 14.47 0.53
C ALA A 126 6.69 15.33 -0.29
N PRO A 127 5.57 14.79 -0.79
CA PRO A 127 4.57 15.55 -1.55
C PRO A 127 4.04 16.78 -0.79
N ALA A 128 3.80 17.89 -1.50
CA ALA A 128 3.07 19.01 -0.93
C ALA A 128 1.61 18.61 -0.71
N VAL A 129 1.06 18.98 0.44
CA VAL A 129 -0.39 18.91 0.67
C VAL A 129 -1.02 20.13 -0.01
N TYR A 130 -1.88 19.90 -1.00
CA TYR A 130 -2.64 20.95 -1.67
C TYR A 130 -3.95 21.25 -0.95
N PHE A 131 -4.65 20.23 -0.47
CA PHE A 131 -5.93 20.35 0.24
C PHE A 131 -6.23 19.11 1.11
N VAL A 132 -7.02 19.29 2.16
CA VAL A 132 -7.49 18.21 3.05
C VAL A 132 -9.00 18.38 3.24
N ASP A 133 -9.77 17.39 2.82
CA ASP A 133 -11.22 17.39 2.93
C ASP A 133 -11.68 16.40 4.02
N TYR A 134 -12.18 16.96 5.12
CA TYR A 134 -12.73 16.21 6.26
C TYR A 134 -14.20 15.79 6.10
N VAL A 135 -14.83 16.10 4.95
CA VAL A 135 -16.19 15.67 4.58
C VAL A 135 -16.08 14.41 3.70
N THR A 136 -15.33 14.47 2.59
CA THR A 136 -15.09 13.27 1.75
C THR A 136 -14.04 12.31 2.34
N ASN A 137 -13.29 12.74 3.35
CA ASN A 137 -12.11 12.02 3.89
C ASN A 137 -11.03 11.81 2.81
N SER A 138 -10.73 12.86 2.05
CA SER A 138 -9.69 12.86 1.01
C SER A 138 -8.55 13.83 1.30
N ILE A 139 -7.35 13.48 0.83
CA ILE A 139 -6.17 14.35 0.87
C ILE A 139 -5.68 14.53 -0.57
N TYR A 140 -5.51 15.79 -0.99
CA TYR A 140 -4.98 16.18 -2.28
C TYR A 140 -3.49 16.50 -2.12
N LEU A 141 -2.66 15.78 -2.87
CA LEU A 141 -1.21 15.82 -2.80
C LEU A 141 -0.61 16.17 -4.16
N GLU A 142 0.58 16.76 -4.15
CA GLU A 142 1.48 16.88 -5.30
C GLU A 142 1.70 15.50 -5.96
N ASP A 143 1.40 15.39 -7.26
CA ASP A 143 1.76 14.18 -8.00
C ASP A 143 3.25 14.18 -8.32
N ILE A 144 3.94 13.12 -7.94
CA ILE A 144 5.36 12.93 -8.23
C ILE A 144 5.45 12.28 -9.62
N VAL A 145 5.22 13.10 -10.65
CA VAL A 145 5.12 12.69 -12.06
C VAL A 145 6.36 11.90 -12.51
N ASP A 146 6.14 10.87 -13.32
CA ASP A 146 7.13 9.95 -13.90
C ASP A 146 8.06 9.22 -12.91
N SER A 147 7.75 9.25 -11.60
CA SER A 147 8.45 8.45 -10.59
C SER A 147 7.99 6.99 -10.54
N ILE A 148 8.92 6.14 -10.12
CA ILE A 148 8.70 4.71 -9.83
C ILE A 148 8.92 4.44 -8.34
N THR A 149 8.40 3.33 -7.80
CA THR A 149 8.75 2.95 -6.43
C THR A 149 10.20 2.45 -6.37
N VAL A 150 10.84 2.57 -5.20
CA VAL A 150 12.13 1.94 -4.94
C VAL A 150 12.05 0.42 -5.11
N GLN A 151 10.90 -0.20 -4.78
CA GLN A 151 10.67 -1.62 -5.01
C GLN A 151 10.79 -1.98 -6.51
N ASP A 152 10.07 -1.27 -7.38
CA ASP A 152 10.07 -1.55 -8.82
C ASP A 152 11.44 -1.26 -9.45
N HIS A 153 12.15 -0.24 -8.95
CA HIS A 153 13.52 0.05 -9.36
C HIS A 153 14.48 -1.10 -9.03
N ILE A 154 14.48 -1.59 -7.78
CA ILE A 154 15.34 -2.73 -7.37
C ILE A 154 15.05 -3.95 -8.26
N TYR A 155 13.77 -4.28 -8.48
CA TYR A 155 13.40 -5.37 -9.39
C TYR A 155 13.89 -5.19 -10.82
N SER A 156 13.85 -3.96 -11.36
CA SER A 156 14.31 -3.69 -12.72
C SER A 156 15.83 -3.85 -12.88
N VAL A 157 16.62 -3.45 -11.86
CA VAL A 157 18.08 -3.65 -11.85
C VAL A 157 18.42 -5.13 -11.67
N GLN A 158 17.82 -5.82 -10.69
CA GLN A 158 18.02 -7.26 -10.47
C GLN A 158 17.69 -8.09 -11.72
N ARG A 159 16.56 -7.82 -12.40
CA ARG A 159 16.15 -8.54 -13.61
C ARG A 159 17.00 -8.23 -14.84
N SER A 160 17.69 -7.09 -14.88
CA SER A 160 18.60 -6.74 -15.99
C SER A 160 20.04 -7.21 -15.75
N GLY A 161 20.37 -7.71 -14.56
CA GLY A 161 21.74 -8.12 -14.20
C GLY A 161 22.72 -6.95 -14.13
N ASN A 162 22.21 -5.73 -13.95
CA ASN A 162 22.99 -4.49 -13.98
C ASN A 162 23.68 -4.20 -12.64
N ASP A 163 24.56 -3.20 -12.68
CA ASP A 163 25.47 -2.76 -11.61
C ASP A 163 24.88 -2.80 -10.18
N THR A 164 25.40 -3.72 -9.37
CA THR A 164 25.14 -3.82 -7.93
C THR A 164 25.60 -2.56 -7.16
N GLY A 165 26.56 -1.80 -7.70
CA GLY A 165 27.01 -0.53 -7.14
C GLY A 165 25.88 0.50 -7.05
N SER A 166 25.07 0.65 -8.10
CA SER A 166 23.90 1.54 -8.10
C SER A 166 22.90 1.22 -6.98
N LEU A 167 22.69 -0.07 -6.67
CA LEU A 167 21.82 -0.51 -5.57
C LEU A 167 22.43 -0.23 -4.20
N LEU A 168 23.76 -0.30 -4.05
CA LEU A 168 24.44 0.11 -2.81
C LEU A 168 24.32 1.64 -2.60
N MET A 169 24.58 2.46 -3.63
CA MET A 169 24.40 3.92 -3.57
C MET A 169 22.94 4.30 -3.22
N LEU A 170 21.96 3.58 -3.77
CA LEU A 170 20.55 3.73 -3.43
C LEU A 170 20.28 3.42 -1.95
N ALA A 171 20.88 2.34 -1.42
CA ALA A 171 20.77 1.95 -0.02
C ALA A 171 21.32 3.03 0.93
N GLU A 172 22.48 3.60 0.59
CA GLU A 172 23.09 4.69 1.33
C GLU A 172 22.17 5.93 1.36
N LYS A 173 21.58 6.29 0.21
CA LYS A 173 20.64 7.42 0.10
C LYS A 173 19.35 7.20 0.88
N ILE A 174 18.85 5.96 0.96
CA ILE A 174 17.75 5.60 1.87
C ILE A 174 18.21 5.75 3.34
N GLY A 175 19.41 5.30 3.68
CA GLY A 175 20.00 5.47 5.02
C GLY A 175 20.08 6.94 5.47
N GLU A 176 20.56 7.83 4.59
CA GLU A 176 20.59 9.29 4.80
C GLU A 176 19.20 9.92 4.97
N LEU A 177 18.21 9.42 4.22
CA LEU A 177 16.84 9.92 4.25
C LEU A 177 16.14 9.55 5.57
N LEU A 178 16.27 8.29 5.99
CA LEU A 178 15.70 7.79 7.23
C LEU A 178 16.39 8.35 8.47
N ALA A 179 17.71 8.56 8.41
CA ALA A 179 18.44 9.22 9.49
C ALA A 179 17.92 10.64 9.74
N ARG A 180 17.64 11.41 8.68
CA ARG A 180 17.00 12.74 8.79
C ARG A 180 15.59 12.67 9.36
N MET A 181 14.76 11.72 8.89
CA MET A 181 13.40 11.50 9.41
C MET A 181 13.39 11.19 10.91
N HIS A 182 14.27 10.29 11.35
CA HIS A 182 14.39 9.89 12.75
C HIS A 182 15.10 10.92 13.64
N ASP A 183 16.01 11.74 13.12
CA ASP A 183 16.60 12.84 13.89
C ASP A 183 15.59 13.98 14.12
N GLU A 184 14.66 14.20 13.18
CA GLU A 184 13.47 15.05 13.32
C GLU A 184 12.34 14.43 14.17
N ASP A 185 12.59 13.29 14.83
CA ASP A 185 11.66 12.58 15.74
C ASP A 185 10.30 12.24 15.09
N LEU A 186 10.29 12.00 13.78
CA LEU A 186 9.13 11.51 13.02
C LEU A 186 9.29 10.01 12.73
N ILE A 187 8.23 9.24 12.95
CA ILE A 187 8.13 7.80 12.65
C ILE A 187 7.14 7.62 11.51
N HIS A 188 7.46 6.79 10.52
CA HIS A 188 6.61 6.51 9.36
C HIS A 188 5.45 5.57 9.73
N GLY A 189 5.74 4.50 10.48
CA GLY A 189 4.76 3.52 10.95
C GLY A 189 4.29 2.52 9.89
N ASP A 190 4.80 2.60 8.67
CA ASP A 190 4.54 1.69 7.54
C ASP A 190 5.71 1.74 6.54
N LEU A 191 6.94 1.66 7.04
CA LEU A 191 8.12 1.94 6.23
C LEU A 191 8.47 0.78 5.29
N THR A 192 8.12 0.90 4.01
CA THR A 192 8.35 -0.12 2.97
C THR A 192 9.01 0.47 1.72
N THR A 193 9.61 -0.36 0.86
CA THR A 193 10.19 0.07 -0.43
C THR A 193 9.15 0.55 -1.46
N CYS A 194 7.85 0.31 -1.23
CA CYS A 194 6.76 0.90 -2.00
C CYS A 194 6.47 2.36 -1.58
N ASN A 195 6.65 2.68 -0.30
CA ASN A 195 6.39 4.00 0.27
C ASN A 195 7.56 4.98 0.09
N ILE A 196 8.58 4.59 -0.70
CA ILE A 196 9.66 5.45 -1.19
C ILE A 196 9.56 5.50 -2.72
N LEU A 197 9.39 6.71 -3.27
CA LEU A 197 9.44 6.97 -4.71
C LEU A 197 10.84 7.45 -5.12
N LEU A 198 11.26 7.10 -6.32
CA LEU A 198 12.47 7.58 -6.98
C LEU A 198 12.07 8.45 -8.18
N ARG A 199 12.44 9.74 -8.15
CA ARG A 199 12.19 10.67 -9.26
C ARG A 199 13.17 10.43 -10.43
N PRO A 200 12.71 10.60 -11.68
CA PRO A 200 13.60 10.58 -12.83
C PRO A 200 14.44 11.88 -12.93
N PRO A 201 15.62 11.86 -13.57
CA PRO A 201 16.33 10.68 -14.05
C PRO A 201 16.92 9.86 -12.89
N THR A 202 16.78 8.53 -12.96
CA THR A 202 16.97 7.57 -11.86
C THR A 202 18.38 7.59 -11.25
N GLU A 203 19.38 7.98 -12.04
CA GLU A 203 20.80 8.02 -11.71
C GLU A 203 21.11 9.10 -10.65
N LYS A 204 20.18 10.03 -10.41
CA LYS A 204 20.31 11.05 -9.35
C LYS A 204 19.94 10.53 -7.95
N LEU A 205 19.28 9.37 -7.85
CA LEU A 205 18.81 8.79 -6.59
C LEU A 205 17.98 9.79 -5.75
N ASP A 206 17.10 10.54 -6.42
CA ASP A 206 16.27 11.59 -5.83
C ASP A 206 14.99 10.99 -5.22
N LEU A 207 15.09 10.66 -3.92
CA LEU A 207 14.08 9.91 -3.17
C LEU A 207 13.03 10.81 -2.52
N VAL A 208 11.77 10.37 -2.56
CA VAL A 208 10.61 11.05 -1.96
C VAL A 208 9.80 10.05 -1.12
N LEU A 209 9.53 10.39 0.15
CA LEU A 209 8.68 9.57 1.04
C LEU A 209 7.19 9.87 0.84
N ILE A 210 6.37 8.83 0.84
CA ILE A 210 4.90 8.88 0.68
C ILE A 210 4.18 8.03 1.72
N ASP A 211 2.85 8.15 1.80
CA ASP A 211 1.98 7.45 2.77
C ASP A 211 2.38 7.58 4.25
N PHE A 212 2.29 8.79 4.77
CA PHE A 212 2.40 9.05 6.21
C PHE A 212 1.10 8.67 6.97
N GLY A 213 0.28 7.75 6.46
CA GLY A 213 -1.06 7.43 6.97
C GLY A 213 -1.11 6.75 8.35
N LEU A 214 -0.01 6.12 8.78
CA LEU A 214 0.19 5.56 10.13
C LEU A 214 1.23 6.33 10.97
N SER A 215 1.76 7.43 10.45
CA SER A 215 2.89 8.17 11.04
C SER A 215 2.58 8.86 12.37
N PHE A 216 3.60 9.03 13.20
CA PHE A 216 3.50 9.72 14.48
C PHE A 216 4.83 10.37 14.89
N ILE A 217 4.77 11.29 15.85
CA ILE A 217 5.97 11.95 16.40
C ILE A 217 6.44 11.16 17.62
N SER A 218 7.69 10.71 17.62
CA SER A 218 8.33 10.07 18.78
C SER A 218 9.85 10.23 18.78
N GLY A 219 10.39 10.62 19.93
CA GLY A 219 11.82 10.61 20.19
C GLY A 219 12.36 9.24 20.62
N LEU A 220 11.50 8.25 20.88
CA LEU A 220 11.90 6.99 21.50
C LEU A 220 12.73 6.11 20.56
N PRO A 221 13.86 5.52 21.02
CA PRO A 221 14.63 4.58 20.22
C PRO A 221 13.90 3.27 19.88
N GLU A 222 12.87 2.87 20.64
CA GLU A 222 12.01 1.73 20.31
C GLU A 222 11.26 1.96 19.00
N ASP A 223 10.51 3.05 18.88
CA ASP A 223 9.67 3.30 17.71
C ASP A 223 10.51 3.39 16.43
N LYS A 224 11.68 4.02 16.51
CA LYS A 224 12.66 4.12 15.42
C LYS A 224 13.29 2.78 15.07
N GLY A 225 13.58 1.95 16.07
CA GLY A 225 14.08 0.58 15.88
C GLY A 225 13.01 -0.35 15.29
N VAL A 226 11.74 -0.13 15.60
CA VAL A 226 10.60 -0.83 15.00
C VAL A 226 10.38 -0.38 13.55
N ASP A 227 10.45 0.91 13.23
CA ASP A 227 10.28 1.41 11.85
C ASP A 227 11.39 0.88 10.92
N LEU A 228 12.65 0.87 11.38
CA LEU A 228 13.75 0.20 10.67
C LEU A 228 13.55 -1.33 10.54
N TYR A 229 12.91 -1.98 11.53
CA TYR A 229 12.63 -3.41 11.47
C TYR A 229 11.48 -3.76 10.51
N VAL A 230 10.48 -2.88 10.37
CA VAL A 230 9.44 -3.00 9.33
C VAL A 230 10.09 -2.95 7.94
N LEU A 231 11.01 -2.01 7.73
CA LEU A 231 11.75 -1.92 6.47
C LEU A 231 12.69 -3.12 6.24
N GLU A 232 13.40 -3.59 7.27
CA GLU A 232 14.20 -4.84 7.21
C GLU A 232 13.34 -6.02 6.75
N LYS A 233 12.14 -6.15 7.32
CA LYS A 233 11.21 -7.22 6.97
C LYS A 233 10.64 -7.06 5.56
N ALA A 234 10.38 -5.84 5.11
CA ALA A 234 9.94 -5.56 3.75
C ALA A 234 11.01 -5.91 2.71
N PHE A 235 12.27 -5.51 2.93
CA PHE A 235 13.39 -5.92 2.06
C PHE A 235 13.49 -7.45 1.97
N LEU A 236 13.58 -8.14 3.12
CA LEU A 236 13.72 -9.60 3.18
C LEU A 236 12.50 -10.38 2.63
N SER A 237 11.34 -9.76 2.42
CA SER A 237 10.17 -10.41 1.81
C SER A 237 9.95 -10.05 0.35
N THR A 238 10.50 -8.94 -0.13
CA THR A 238 10.30 -8.46 -1.51
C THR A 238 11.53 -8.67 -2.37
N HIS A 239 12.73 -8.41 -1.85
CA HIS A 239 13.99 -8.37 -2.60
C HIS A 239 14.97 -9.46 -2.14
N PRO A 240 14.98 -10.64 -2.78
CA PRO A 240 15.97 -11.68 -2.47
C PRO A 240 17.39 -11.18 -2.71
N ASP A 241 18.35 -11.75 -1.97
CA ASP A 241 19.79 -11.47 -2.07
C ASP A 241 20.20 -10.00 -1.82
N THR A 242 19.40 -9.24 -1.07
CA THR A 242 19.65 -7.81 -0.75
C THR A 242 20.16 -7.54 0.68
N GLU A 243 20.60 -8.55 1.42
CA GLU A 243 21.19 -8.40 2.76
C GLU A 243 22.36 -7.40 2.80
N HIS A 244 23.17 -7.39 1.73
CA HIS A 244 24.27 -6.43 1.56
C HIS A 244 23.77 -4.99 1.38
N MET A 245 22.66 -4.81 0.66
CA MET A 245 22.00 -3.52 0.46
C MET A 245 21.46 -2.99 1.79
N PHE A 246 20.71 -3.82 2.54
CA PHE A 246 20.17 -3.40 3.84
C PHE A 246 21.27 -3.15 4.89
N LYS A 247 22.39 -3.88 4.82
CA LYS A 247 23.58 -3.61 5.65
C LYS A 247 24.18 -2.23 5.36
N ALA A 248 24.36 -1.87 4.08
CA ALA A 248 24.86 -0.54 3.69
C ALA A 248 23.91 0.59 4.16
N LEU A 249 22.60 0.42 3.97
CA LEU A 249 21.57 1.32 4.49
C LEU A 249 21.72 1.57 6.00
N LEU A 250 21.87 0.50 6.80
CA LEU A 250 22.04 0.63 8.25
C LEU A 250 23.38 1.27 8.64
N GLN A 251 24.46 1.01 7.90
CA GLN A 251 25.75 1.65 8.14
C GLN A 251 25.68 3.16 7.89
N THR A 252 25.06 3.58 6.78
CA THR A 252 24.90 5.01 6.45
C THR A 252 23.89 5.71 7.35
N TYR A 253 22.81 5.03 7.74
CA TYR A 253 21.90 5.50 8.80
C TYR A 253 22.67 5.74 10.11
N ALA A 254 23.52 4.79 10.51
CA ALA A 254 24.27 4.87 11.75
C ALA A 254 25.32 6.00 11.76
N ALA A 255 25.94 6.26 10.62
CA ALA A 255 26.89 7.37 10.43
C ALA A 255 26.20 8.75 10.33
N THR A 256 24.96 8.81 9.83
CA THR A 256 24.24 10.06 9.56
C THR A 256 23.40 10.54 10.75
N SER A 257 22.71 9.64 11.46
CA SER A 257 21.85 10.01 12.60
C SER A 257 22.66 10.28 13.86
N LYS A 258 22.49 11.46 14.45
CA LYS A 258 23.10 11.85 15.74
C LYS A 258 22.58 11.01 16.92
N LYS A 259 21.44 10.35 16.74
CA LYS A 259 20.73 9.52 17.72
C LYS A 259 20.90 8.01 17.43
N SER A 260 21.81 7.61 16.54
CA SER A 260 21.85 6.26 15.96
C SER A 260 22.11 5.12 16.94
N GLY A 261 23.11 5.24 17.82
CA GLY A 261 23.56 4.14 18.70
C GLY A 261 22.44 3.47 19.51
N PRO A 262 21.63 4.24 20.28
CA PRO A 262 20.46 3.71 20.97
C PRO A 262 19.41 3.06 20.05
N VAL A 263 19.22 3.59 18.83
CA VAL A 263 18.26 3.05 17.86
C VAL A 263 18.75 1.71 17.29
N ILE A 264 20.01 1.59 16.91
CA ILE A 264 20.59 0.34 16.39
C ILE A 264 20.57 -0.75 17.46
N LYS A 265 20.98 -0.43 18.71
CA LYS A 265 20.85 -1.37 19.84
C LYS A 265 19.40 -1.86 19.99
N ARG A 266 18.42 -0.96 19.89
CA ARG A 266 17.02 -1.31 20.08
C ARG A 266 16.44 -2.08 18.90
N LEU A 267 16.89 -1.83 17.66
CA LEU A 267 16.62 -2.66 16.48
C LEU A 267 17.08 -4.11 16.70
N ASP A 268 18.27 -4.34 17.27
CA ASP A 268 18.73 -5.70 17.61
C ASP A 268 17.85 -6.38 18.68
N GLU A 269 17.41 -5.62 19.69
CA GLU A 269 16.43 -6.10 20.66
C GLU A 269 15.04 -6.36 20.03
N VAL A 270 14.62 -5.61 19.00
CA VAL A 270 13.41 -5.91 18.19
C VAL A 270 13.60 -7.19 17.38
N ARG A 271 14.72 -7.34 16.66
CA ARG A 271 15.07 -8.55 15.87
C ARG A 271 14.99 -9.82 16.71
N LEU A 272 15.55 -9.80 17.92
CA LEU A 272 15.48 -10.93 18.87
C LEU A 272 14.05 -11.25 19.33
N ARG A 273 13.20 -10.22 19.53
CA ARG A 273 11.78 -10.40 19.88
C ARG A 273 10.96 -10.92 18.69
N GLY A 274 11.23 -10.44 17.48
CA GLY A 274 10.57 -10.87 16.25
C GLY A 274 10.84 -12.35 15.92
N ARG A 275 12.10 -12.79 15.99
CA ARG A 275 12.49 -14.19 15.75
C ARG A 275 11.72 -15.19 16.63
N LYS A 276 11.49 -14.86 17.91
CA LYS A 276 10.73 -15.72 18.84
C LYS A 276 9.26 -15.93 18.44
N ARG A 277 8.65 -15.00 17.70
CA ARG A 277 7.28 -15.16 17.19
C ARG A 277 7.21 -16.04 15.93
N SER A 278 8.32 -16.21 15.21
CA SER A 278 8.39 -17.05 14.01
C SER A 278 8.56 -18.55 14.31
N MET A 279 8.63 -18.95 15.59
CA MET A 279 8.74 -20.34 16.05
C MET A 279 7.41 -20.91 16.56
N VAL A 280 6.29 -20.21 16.31
CA VAL A 280 4.93 -20.66 16.62
C VAL A 280 4.07 -20.47 15.36
N GLY A 281 4.09 -21.48 14.50
CA GLY A 281 3.37 -21.59 13.24
C GLY A 281 3.45 -23.03 12.75
#